data_AF-A0A558FTA6-F1
#
_entry.id   AF-A0A558FTA6-F1
#
_cell.length_a   1.000
_cell.length_b   1.000
_cell.length_c   1.000
_cell.angle_alpha   90.00
_cell.angle_beta   90.00
_cell.angle_gamma   90.00
#
_symmetry.space_group_name_H-M   'P 1'
#
loop_
_entity.id
_entity.type
_entity.pdbx_description
1 polymer ?
#
loop_
_entity_poly.entity_id
_entity_poly.type
_entity_poly.pdbx_seq_one_letter_code
_entity_poly.pdbx_strand_id
1 'polypeptide(L)'
;MARTSLSLPDELNQEIENELSYGDSKSEWIRHAIRMRQHVDPILDEVYESYQRDERLDLVEAAVRKEVDRRKRELGDNGDR
;
A
#
# COMPACT_ATOMS: atom_id res chain seq x y z
N MET A 1 -1.53 9.46 22.83
CA MET A 1 -1.02 8.33 22.02
C MET A 1 0.39 8.00 22.49
N ALA A 2 0.79 6.72 22.45
CA ALA A 2 2.18 6.35 22.73
C ALA A 2 3.13 6.99 21.70
N ARG A 3 4.31 7.43 22.14
CA ARG A 3 5.31 8.07 21.28
C ARG A 3 6.38 7.05 20.91
N THR A 4 6.36 6.60 19.66
CA THR A 4 7.38 5.70 19.10
C THR A 4 8.46 6.53 18.41
N SER A 5 9.72 6.23 18.68
CA SER A 5 10.84 6.70 17.86
C SER A 5 11.16 5.61 16.83
N LEU A 6 11.13 5.97 15.55
CA LEU A 6 11.44 5.08 14.44
C LEU A 6 12.59 5.70 13.65
N SER A 7 13.65 4.94 13.44
CA SER A 7 14.73 5.29 12.51
C SER A 7 14.50 4.53 11.22
N LEU A 8 14.51 5.26 10.10
CA LEU A 8 14.43 4.71 8.76
C LEU A 8 15.78 4.90 8.07
N PRO A 9 16.21 3.97 7.20
CA PRO A 9 17.29 4.24 6.28
C PRO A 9 17.00 5.50 5.46
N ASP A 10 18.04 6.28 5.15
CA ASP A 10 17.91 7.56 4.44
C ASP A 10 17.23 7.38 3.08
N GLU A 11 17.57 6.29 2.37
CA GLU A 11 16.98 5.93 1.08
C GLU A 11 15.46 5.79 1.17
N LEU A 12 14.97 4.98 2.13
CA LEU A 12 13.54 4.77 2.35
C LEU A 12 12.85 6.06 2.83
N ASN A 13 13.53 6.87 3.63
CA ASN A 13 12.99 8.15 4.07
C ASN A 13 12.80 9.11 2.89
N GLN A 14 13.74 9.12 1.95
CA GLN A 14 13.69 9.94 0.75
C GLN A 14 12.63 9.45 -0.25
N GLU A 15 12.47 8.12 -0.41
CA GLU A 15 11.38 7.53 -1.18
C GLU A 15 10.02 8.00 -0.67
N ILE A 16 9.79 7.96 0.65
CA ILE A 16 8.54 8.45 1.23
C ILE A 16 8.37 9.94 0.95
N GLU A 17 9.41 10.77 1.11
CA GLU A 17 9.32 12.21 0.84
C GLU A 17 8.95 12.54 -0.61
N ASN A 18 9.41 11.73 -1.56
CA ASN A 18 9.07 11.91 -2.98
C ASN A 18 7.60 11.62 -3.31
N GLU A 19 6.94 10.78 -2.51
CA GLU A 19 5.52 10.46 -2.64
C GLU A 19 4.60 11.51 -1.97
N LEU A 20 5.15 12.38 -1.12
CA LEU A 20 4.39 13.39 -0.38
C LEU A 20 4.22 14.67 -1.20
N SER A 21 2.99 15.15 -1.30
CA SER A 21 2.68 16.48 -1.83
C SER A 21 2.67 17.55 -0.74
N TYR A 22 2.65 18.82 -1.15
CA TYR A 22 2.58 19.93 -0.20
C TYR A 22 1.34 19.82 0.70
N GLY A 23 1.56 19.72 2.02
CA GLY A 23 0.52 19.56 3.03
C GLY A 23 0.35 18.12 3.54
N ASP A 24 0.97 17.14 2.88
CA ASP A 24 0.92 15.76 3.35
C ASP A 24 1.84 15.54 4.56
N SER A 25 1.38 14.69 5.49
CA SER A 25 2.16 14.31 6.67
C SER A 25 2.81 12.95 6.46
N LYS A 26 4.14 12.92 6.54
CA LYS A 26 4.92 11.66 6.58
C LYS A 26 4.40 10.68 7.64
N SER A 27 4.02 11.20 8.80
CA SER A 27 3.49 10.35 9.88
C SER A 27 2.13 9.75 9.52
N GLU A 28 1.27 10.48 8.81
CA GLU A 28 -0.01 9.94 8.31
C GLU A 28 0.22 8.92 7.21
N TRP A 29 1.16 9.18 6.29
CA TRP A 29 1.55 8.23 5.25
C TRP A 29 2.01 6.89 5.85
N ILE A 30 2.93 6.93 6.83
CA ILE A 30 3.42 5.72 7.54
C ILE A 30 2.27 5.00 8.26
N ARG A 31 1.39 5.74 8.95
CA ARG A 31 0.23 5.14 9.62
C ARG A 31 -0.72 4.49 8.62
N HIS A 32 -0.93 5.09 7.46
CA HIS A 32 -1.77 4.54 6.41
C HIS A 32 -1.18 3.23 5.86
N ALA A 33 0.11 3.21 5.54
CA ALA A 33 0.81 2.00 5.10
C ALA A 33 0.70 0.85 6.12
N ILE A 34 0.88 1.15 7.41
CA ILE A 34 0.72 0.16 8.49
C ILE A 34 -0.72 -0.39 8.53
N ARG A 35 -1.73 0.48 8.43
CA ARG A 35 -3.14 0.06 8.42
C ARG A 35 -3.45 -0.83 7.22
N MET A 36 -2.99 -0.47 6.02
CA MET A 36 -3.16 -1.30 4.83
C MET A 36 -2.61 -2.70 5.06
N ARG A 37 -1.39 -2.80 5.59
CA ARG A 37 -0.77 -4.08 5.92
C ARG A 37 -1.58 -4.87 6.94
N GLN A 38 -2.06 -4.24 8.02
CA GLN A 38 -2.88 -4.90 9.04
C GLN A 38 -4.21 -5.46 8.51
N HIS A 39 -4.77 -4.86 7.45
CA HIS A 39 -6.00 -5.36 6.83
C HIS A 39 -5.74 -6.47 5.81
N VAL A 40 -4.60 -6.41 5.11
CA VAL A 40 -4.27 -7.34 4.02
C VAL A 40 -3.59 -8.60 4.54
N ASP A 41 -2.69 -8.48 5.53
CA ASP A 41 -1.92 -9.62 6.06
C ASP A 41 -2.80 -10.79 6.52
N PRO A 42 -3.91 -10.59 7.28
CA PRO A 42 -4.77 -11.70 7.70
C PRO A 42 -5.42 -12.46 6.54
N ILE A 43 -5.68 -11.78 5.42
CA ILE A 43 -6.25 -12.42 4.22
C ILE A 43 -5.16 -13.26 3.53
N LEU A 44 -3.93 -12.75 3.48
CA LEU A 44 -2.80 -13.47 2.91
C LEU A 44 -2.39 -14.66 3.77
N ASP A 45 -2.58 -14.60 5.09
CA ASP A 45 -2.29 -15.70 6.03
C ASP A 45 -3.16 -16.95 5.76
N GLU A 46 -4.26 -16.82 5.00
CA GLU A 46 -5.08 -17.97 4.60
C GLU A 46 -4.39 -18.87 3.56
N VAL A 47 -3.43 -18.32 2.81
CA VAL A 47 -2.80 -19.00 1.66
C VAL A 47 -1.27 -18.90 1.63
N TYR A 48 -0.67 -18.06 2.48
CA TYR A 48 0.77 -17.89 2.61
C TYR A 48 1.22 -17.86 4.06
N GLU A 49 2.41 -18.41 4.28
CA GLU A 49 3.13 -18.27 5.53
C GLU A 49 3.81 -16.89 5.64
N SER A 50 4.07 -16.45 6.88
CA SER A 50 4.64 -15.12 7.17
C SER A 50 6.04 -14.88 6.58
N TYR A 51 6.79 -15.93 6.24
CA TYR A 51 8.10 -15.83 5.62
C TYR A 51 8.05 -15.67 4.10
N GLN A 52 6.91 -15.97 3.46
CA GLN A 52 6.70 -15.86 2.01
C GLN A 52 6.39 -14.41 1.62
N ARG A 53 7.27 -13.49 2.03
CA ARG A 53 7.02 -12.04 1.95
C ARG A 53 6.96 -11.55 0.50
N ASP A 54 7.79 -12.11 -0.35
CA ASP A 54 7.86 -11.71 -1.76
C ASP A 54 6.63 -12.22 -2.51
N GLU A 55 6.23 -13.47 -2.31
CA GLU A 55 5.04 -14.04 -2.94
C GLU A 55 3.74 -13.36 -2.46
N ARG A 56 3.70 -12.96 -1.19
CA ARG A 56 2.62 -12.15 -0.62
C ARG A 56 2.51 -10.80 -1.32
N LEU A 57 3.64 -10.15 -1.56
CA LEU A 57 3.69 -8.85 -2.24
C LEU A 57 3.26 -8.97 -3.71
N ASP A 58 3.75 -9.99 -4.42
CA ASP A 58 3.39 -10.28 -5.81
C ASP A 58 1.89 -10.51 -5.98
N LEU A 59 1.26 -11.27 -5.07
CA LEU A 59 -0.19 -11.47 -5.11
C LEU A 59 -0.93 -10.14 -4.91
N VAL A 60 -0.51 -9.33 -3.93
CA VAL A 60 -1.13 -8.04 -3.64
C VAL A 60 -1.04 -7.13 -4.86
N GLU A 61 0.14 -7.01 -5.48
CA GLU A 61 0.30 -6.19 -6.68
C GLU A 61 -0.61 -6.68 -7.81
N ALA A 62 -0.59 -7.98 -8.12
CA ALA A 62 -1.39 -8.55 -9.19
C ALA A 62 -2.90 -8.34 -8.96
N ALA A 63 -3.37 -8.54 -7.73
CA ALA A 63 -4.77 -8.35 -7.36
C ALA A 63 -5.18 -6.87 -7.47
N VAL A 64 -4.37 -5.95 -6.95
CA VAL A 64 -4.63 -4.51 -7.03
C VAL A 64 -4.60 -4.02 -8.48
N ARG A 65 -3.62 -4.44 -9.27
CA ARG A 65 -3.52 -4.09 -10.70
C ARG A 65 -4.78 -4.54 -11.46
N LYS A 66 -5.19 -5.80 -11.29
CA LYS A 66 -6.39 -6.35 -11.91
C LYS A 66 -7.65 -5.56 -11.54
N GLU A 67 -7.80 -5.20 -10.27
CA GLU A 67 -8.93 -4.41 -9.77
C GLU A 67 -8.95 -2.99 -10.35
N VAL A 68 -7.79 -2.32 -10.35
CA VAL A 68 -7.63 -0.97 -10.91
C VAL A 68 -7.94 -0.97 -12.40
N ASP A 69 -7.44 -1.94 -13.16
CA ASP A 69 -7.70 -2.05 -14.60
C ASP A 69 -9.18 -2.36 -14.89
N ARG A 70 -9.85 -3.15 -14.04
CA ARG A 70 -11.30 -3.33 -14.13
C ARG A 70 -12.04 -2.01 -13.93
N ARG A 71 -11.72 -1.26 -12.87
CA ARG A 71 -12.35 0.04 -12.58
C ARG A 71 -12.09 1.08 -13.65
N LYS A 72 -10.88 1.13 -14.22
CA LYS A 72 -10.55 2.02 -15.33
C LYS A 72 -11.43 1.74 -16.55
N ARG A 73 -11.68 0.46 -16.88
CA ARG A 73 -12.60 0.08 -17.95
C ARG A 73 -14.03 0.49 -17.64
N GLU A 74 -14.52 0.23 -16.43
CA GLU A 74 -15.87 0.63 -16.00
C GLU A 74 -16.08 2.15 -16.02
N LEU A 75 -15.07 2.93 -15.65
CA LEU A 75 -15.10 4.40 -15.69
C LEU A 75 -14.97 4.95 -17.11
N GLY A 76 -14.16 4.31 -17.95
CA GLY A 76 -14.02 4.67 -19.36
C GLY A 76 -15.29 4.40 -20.19
N ASP A 77 -16.01 3.33 -19.87
CA ASP A 77 -17.26 2.94 -20.54
C ASP A 77 -18.46 3.84 -20.13
N ASN A 78 -18.36 4.54 -18.99
CA ASN A 78 -19.36 5.51 -18.52
C ASN A 78 -19.18 6.93 -19.10
N GLY A 79 -18.12 7.19 -19.88
CA GLY A 79 -17.85 8.50 -20.49
C GLY A 79 -18.42 8.69 -21.90
N ASP A 80 -19.04 7.66 -22.48
CA ASP A 80 -19.47 7.61 -23.89
C ASP A 80 -21.01 7.53 -24.05
N ARG A 81 -21.77 8.04 -23.07
CA ARG A 81 -23.23 8.19 -23.13
C ARG A 81 -23.71 9.59 -22.76
#